data_AF-A0A151RYR6-F1
#
_entry.id   AF-A0A151RYR6-F1
#
_cell.length_a   1.000
_cell.length_b   1.000
_cell.length_c   1.000
_cell.angle_alpha   90.00
_cell.angle_beta   90.00
_cell.angle_gamma   90.00
#
_symmetry.space_group_name_H-M   'P 1'
#
loop_
_entity.id
_entity.type
_entity.pdbx_description
1 polymer ?
#
loop_
_entity_poly.entity_id
_entity_poly.type
_entity_poly.pdbx_seq_one_letter_code
_entity_poly.pdbx_strand_id
1 'polypeptide(L)'
;PPNPSMAVAREKVEQVMFSVLDNLFANTHVKPKHTGILVVKRNLFNPTPSLFAMIMNCYMFWGNIKNLNFGGMGYSTSVIALDLTKDML
;
A
#
# COMPACT_ATOMS: atom_id res chain seq x y z
N PRO A 1 3.00 23.74 17.89
CA PRO A 1 2.77 22.46 18.59
C PRO A 1 2.55 21.30 17.61
N PRO A 2 3.15 20.10 17.83
CA PRO A 2 2.78 18.92 17.07
C PRO A 2 1.30 18.62 17.34
N ASN A 3 0.49 18.51 16.29
CA ASN A 3 -0.94 18.24 16.39
C ASN A 3 -1.14 16.74 16.09
N PRO A 4 -1.24 15.86 17.10
CA PRO A 4 -1.30 14.41 16.92
C PRO A 4 -2.71 13.97 16.51
N SER A 5 -3.30 14.63 15.51
CA SER A 5 -4.61 14.24 15.00
C SER A 5 -4.47 13.08 14.02
N MET A 6 -5.47 12.20 14.00
CA MET A 6 -5.57 11.11 13.04
C MET A 6 -5.54 11.61 11.58
N ALA A 7 -6.00 12.84 11.33
CA ALA A 7 -5.95 13.46 10.02
C ALA A 7 -4.51 13.77 9.56
N VAL A 8 -3.69 14.36 10.45
CA VAL A 8 -2.28 14.67 10.13
C VAL A 8 -1.46 13.38 10.02
N ALA A 9 -1.73 12.38 10.85
CA ALA A 9 -1.09 11.07 10.74
C ALA A 9 -1.44 10.40 9.40
N ARG A 10 -2.70 10.51 8.97
CA ARG A 10 -3.16 10.01 7.66
C ARG A 10 -2.44 10.70 6.51
N GLU A 11 -2.45 12.03 6.48
CA GLU A 11 -1.84 12.81 5.40
C GLU A 11 -0.33 12.52 5.26
N LYS A 12 0.39 12.42 6.37
CA LYS A 12 1.82 12.05 6.35
C LYS A 12 2.06 10.67 5.78
N VAL A 13 1.25 9.69 6.20
CA VAL A 13 1.39 8.32 5.71
C VAL A 13 1.03 8.24 4.21
N GLU A 14 0.01 8.97 3.77
CA GLU A 14 -0.34 9.11 2.35
C GLU A 14 0.81 9.68 1.54
N GLN A 15 1.36 10.83 1.94
CA GLN A 15 2.47 11.47 1.23
C GLN A 15 3.68 10.56 1.09
N VAL A 16 4.05 9.86 2.18
CA VAL A 16 5.17 8.91 2.13
C VAL A 16 4.87 7.73 1.21
N MET A 17 3.66 7.16 1.28
CA MET A 17 3.27 6.04 0.42
C MET A 17 3.24 6.43 -1.06
N PHE A 18 2.64 7.58 -1.39
CA PHE A 18 2.58 8.08 -2.76
C PHE A 18 3.96 8.41 -3.30
N SER A 19 4.83 9.05 -2.52
CA SER A 19 6.21 9.32 -2.94
C SER A 19 6.99 8.04 -3.25
N VAL A 20 6.84 6.98 -2.43
CA VAL A 20 7.49 5.69 -2.68
C VAL A 20 6.93 5.00 -3.93
N LEU A 21 5.61 5.02 -4.12
CA LEU A 21 4.95 4.44 -5.28
C LEU A 21 5.31 5.19 -6.58
N ASP A 22 5.32 6.52 -6.55
CA ASP A 22 5.73 7.34 -7.69
C ASP A 22 7.17 7.05 -8.10
N ASN A 23 8.08 6.95 -7.12
CA ASN A 23 9.47 6.58 -7.39
C ASN A 23 9.58 5.15 -7.95
N LEU A 24 8.80 4.21 -7.44
CA LEU A 24 8.75 2.84 -7.97
C LEU A 24 8.29 2.81 -9.43
N PHE A 25 7.19 3.50 -9.76
CA PHE A 25 6.67 3.54 -11.12
C PHE A 25 7.59 4.32 -12.08
N ALA A 26 8.25 5.37 -11.58
CA ALA A 26 9.25 6.11 -12.35
C ALA A 26 10.46 5.23 -12.71
N ASN A 27 10.96 4.43 -11.78
CA ASN A 27 12.14 3.58 -11.99
C ASN A 27 11.84 2.30 -12.77
N THR A 28 10.66 1.71 -12.59
CA THR A 28 10.28 0.45 -13.25
C THR A 28 9.60 0.68 -14.62
N HIS A 29 9.19 1.91 -14.91
CA HIS A 29 8.36 2.27 -16.07
C HIS A 29 7.05 1.46 -16.19
N VAL A 30 6.63 0.81 -15.10
CA VAL A 30 5.38 0.07 -15.03
C VAL A 30 4.24 1.06 -14.81
N LYS A 31 3.22 1.01 -15.67
CA LYS A 31 2.01 1.79 -15.45
C LYS A 31 1.25 1.20 -14.27
N PRO A 32 0.74 2.00 -13.32
CA PRO A 32 -0.06 1.50 -12.21
C PRO A 32 -1.22 0.60 -12.69
N LYS A 33 -1.86 0.97 -13.80
CA LYS A 33 -2.94 0.20 -14.46
C LYS A 33 -2.57 -1.23 -14.89
N HIS A 34 -1.29 -1.54 -15.07
CA HIS A 34 -0.82 -2.88 -15.45
C HIS A 34 -0.45 -3.75 -14.24
N THR A 35 -0.59 -3.22 -13.03
CA THR A 35 -0.29 -3.95 -11.79
C THR A 35 -1.45 -4.90 -11.49
N GLY A 36 -1.20 -6.22 -11.51
CA GLY A 36 -2.23 -7.23 -11.22
C GLY A 36 -2.40 -7.56 -9.73
N ILE A 37 -1.35 -7.35 -8.93
CA ILE A 37 -1.32 -7.68 -7.50
C ILE A 37 -0.66 -6.52 -6.75
N LEU A 38 -1.31 -6.04 -5.70
CA LEU A 38 -0.77 -5.02 -4.82
C LEU A 38 -0.83 -5.54 -3.37
N VAL A 39 0.34 -5.70 -2.75
CA VAL A 39 0.44 -6.11 -1.35
C VAL A 39 0.84 -4.91 -0.50
N VAL A 40 -0.04 -4.49 0.42
CA VAL A 40 0.22 -3.37 1.33
C VAL A 40 0.29 -3.91 2.75
N LYS A 41 1.50 -3.92 3.33
CA LYS A 41 1.72 -4.29 4.73
C LYS A 41 1.57 -3.07 5.63
N ARG A 42 0.79 -3.19 6.71
CA ARG A 42 0.63 -2.13 7.73
C ARG A 42 0.69 -2.74 9.13
N ASN A 43 1.65 -2.29 9.94
CA ASN A 43 1.82 -2.82 11.29
C ASN A 43 1.15 -1.94 12.37
N LEU A 44 1.31 -0.62 12.31
CA LEU A 44 0.92 0.28 13.41
C LEU A 44 -0.28 1.20 13.09
N PHE A 45 -0.68 1.35 11.83
CA PHE A 45 -1.65 2.36 11.43
C PHE A 45 -2.72 1.78 10.51
N ASN A 46 -3.94 1.63 11.06
CA ASN A 46 -5.13 1.13 10.36
C ASN A 46 -6.26 2.19 10.30
N PRO A 47 -6.09 3.28 9.52
CA PRO A 47 -7.18 4.19 9.22
C PRO A 47 -8.31 3.49 8.44
N THR A 48 -9.53 4.01 8.61
CA THR A 48 -10.70 3.73 7.77
C THR A 48 -11.07 5.01 7.01
N PRO A 49 -11.09 5.01 5.66
CA PRO A 49 -10.78 3.90 4.75
C PRO A 49 -9.31 3.45 4.84
N SER A 50 -9.04 2.20 4.45
CA SER A 50 -7.70 1.59 4.53
C SER A 50 -6.73 2.27 3.55
N LEU A 51 -5.42 2.26 3.85
CA LEU A 51 -4.40 2.80 2.95
C LEU A 51 -4.45 2.09 1.59
N PHE A 52 -4.79 0.80 1.57
CA PHE A 52 -5.03 0.08 0.32
C PHE A 52 -6.15 0.74 -0.49
N ALA A 53 -7.31 1.01 0.12
CA ALA A 53 -8.43 1.67 -0.55
C ALA A 53 -8.04 3.07 -1.07
N MET A 54 -7.19 3.78 -0.33
CA MET A 54 -6.70 5.11 -0.71
C MET A 54 -5.73 5.05 -1.89
N ILE A 55 -4.81 4.09 -1.88
CA ILE A 55 -3.87 3.83 -3.00
C ILE A 55 -4.64 3.41 -4.26
N MET A 56 -5.62 2.50 -4.12
CA MET A 56 -6.50 2.07 -5.21
C MET A 56 -7.22 3.26 -5.85
N ASN A 57 -7.78 4.15 -5.03
CA ASN A 57 -8.50 5.33 -5.49
C ASN A 57 -7.57 6.35 -6.17
N CYS A 58 -6.36 6.56 -5.66
CA CYS A 58 -5.42 7.55 -6.18
C CYS A 58 -4.82 7.16 -7.55
N TYR A 59 -4.40 5.90 -7.71
CA TYR A 59 -3.74 5.45 -8.94
C TYR A 59 -4.70 4.83 -9.97
N MET A 60 -6.00 4.77 -9.68
CA MET A 60 -7.03 4.18 -10.53
C MET A 60 -6.62 2.79 -11.05
N PHE A 61 -6.15 1.94 -10.15
CA PHE A 61 -5.81 0.57 -10.45
C PHE A 61 -7.02 -0.18 -11.02
N TRP A 62 -6.78 -1.15 -11.91
CA TRP A 62 -7.88 -1.89 -12.56
C TRP A 62 -8.72 -2.65 -11.52
N GLY A 63 -10.04 -2.76 -11.74
CA GLY A 63 -10.99 -3.25 -10.74
C GLY A 63 -10.82 -4.70 -10.26
N ASN A 64 -9.83 -5.42 -10.76
CA ASN A 64 -9.57 -6.83 -10.46
C ASN A 64 -8.21 -7.10 -9.76
N ILE A 65 -7.64 -6.10 -9.07
CA ILE A 65 -6.43 -6.34 -8.27
C ILE A 65 -6.73 -7.26 -7.09
N LYS A 66 -5.93 -8.31 -6.96
CA LYS A 66 -5.93 -9.17 -5.77
C LYS A 66 -5.36 -8.36 -4.59
N ASN A 67 -6.21 -8.06 -3.62
CA ASN A 67 -5.88 -7.28 -2.42
C ASN A 67 -5.45 -8.21 -1.28
N LEU A 68 -4.25 -8.00 -0.76
CA LEU A 68 -3.76 -8.64 0.46
C LEU A 68 -3.37 -7.58 1.49
N ASN A 69 -4.16 -7.51 2.56
CA ASN A 69 -3.93 -6.59 3.66
C ASN A 69 -3.53 -7.38 4.91
N PHE A 70 -2.24 -7.35 5.23
CA PHE A 70 -1.68 -8.03 6.40
C PHE A 70 -1.70 -7.08 7.60
N GLY A 71 -2.77 -7.14 8.41
CA GLY A 71 -2.85 -6.47 9.71
C GLY A 71 -2.60 -7.44 10.86
N GLY A 72 -1.76 -7.07 11.83
CA GLY A 72 -1.55 -7.84 13.07
C GLY A 72 -0.51 -8.97 13.00
N MET A 73 0.09 -9.23 11.84
CA MET A 73 1.20 -10.16 11.69
C MET A 73 2.51 -9.35 11.75
N GLY A 74 3.41 -9.67 12.68
CA GLY A 74 4.59 -8.87 13.05
C GLY A 74 5.64 -8.61 11.96
N TYR A 75 6.92 -8.52 12.34
CA TYR A 75 7.97 -8.11 11.40
C TYR A 75 8.22 -9.13 10.26
N SER A 76 7.95 -10.42 10.48
CA SER A 76 8.21 -11.53 9.55
C SER A 76 7.31 -11.56 8.31
N THR A 77 6.20 -10.82 8.30
CA THR A 77 5.16 -10.90 7.25
C THR A 77 5.61 -10.39 5.89
N SER A 78 6.73 -9.66 5.80
CA SER A 78 7.27 -9.20 4.52
C SER A 78 7.78 -10.36 3.67
N VAL A 79 8.34 -11.40 4.29
CA VAL A 79 8.81 -12.61 3.59
C VAL A 79 7.63 -13.48 3.18
N ILE A 80 6.62 -13.61 4.06
CA ILE A 80 5.37 -14.33 3.76
C ILE A 80 4.61 -13.65 2.61
N ALA A 81 4.56 -12.32 2.62
CA ALA A 81 3.98 -11.55 1.52
C ALA A 81 4.70 -11.82 0.18
N LEU A 82 6.03 -11.92 0.19
CA LEU A 82 6.79 -12.23 -1.01
C LEU A 82 6.50 -13.64 -1.53
N ASP A 83 6.47 -14.61 -0.62
CA ASP A 83 6.18 -16.02 -0.94
C ASP A 83 4.76 -16.18 -1.50
N LEU A 84 3.78 -15.56 -0.85
CA LEU A 84 2.39 -15.58 -1.29
C LEU A 84 2.20 -14.81 -2.61
N THR A 85 2.99 -13.78 -2.87
CA THR A 85 2.98 -13.09 -4.17
C THR A 85 3.53 -13.99 -5.28
N LYS A 86 4.54 -14.82 -4.99
CA LYS A 86 5.07 -15.80 -5.96
C LYS A 86 4.05 -16.86 -6.33
N ASP A 87 3.27 -17.34 -5.37
CA ASP A 87 2.20 -18.32 -5.61
C ASP A 87 1.00 -17.74 -6.39
N MET A 88 0.91 -16.42 -6.50
CA MET A 88 -0.20 -15.72 -7.17
C MET A 88 0.14 -15.23 -8.59
N LEU A 89 1.40 -15.35 -9.01
CA LEU A 89 1.91 -15.11 -10.36
C LEU A 89 1.71 -16.34 -11.25
#